data_AF-A0A7V4GGZ0-F1
#
_entry.id   AF-A0A7V4GGZ0-F1
#
_cell.length_a   1.000
_cell.length_b   1.000
_cell.length_c   1.000
_cell.angle_alpha   90.00
_cell.angle_beta   90.00
_cell.angle_gamma   90.00
#
_symmetry.space_group_name_H-M   'P 1'
#
loop_
_entity.id
_entity.type
_entity.pdbx_description
1 polymer ?
#
loop_
_entity_poly.entity_id
_entity_poly.type
_entity_poly.pdbx_seq_one_letter_code
_entity_poly.pdbx_strand_id
1 'polypeptide(L)'
;MPERTSVEFEIDGRAVRAQPGDSLLRVARREGFTIPSLCFHERLTAYGACRLCLVEVRRGKRSRIVTSCDYPVQEGIVVRTDTDEVRARRRTVVQLLAAMAPQPVVLRDLALQYGADLGGLEAARDGDCILCGLCVRVCREVVRACALDFQHRGERKALGGPYGEPAPSCISCGACAAVCPVNARRTLAPAIRRLHHAGAGEHLCRYTLLGIFSDGVCANGYECERCEVEHRLRDGRREHPAFLRVDGGKIHGG
;
A
#
# COMPACT_ATOMS: atom_id res chain seq x y z
N MET A 1 -35.59 -0.06 -6.85
CA MET A 1 -34.19 -0.14 -6.38
C MET A 1 -33.99 -1.52 -5.80
N PRO A 2 -33.01 -2.34 -6.23
CA PRO A 2 -32.87 -3.69 -5.68
C PRO A 2 -32.47 -3.57 -4.21
N GLU A 3 -33.11 -4.38 -3.37
CA GLU A 3 -32.90 -4.42 -1.93
C GLU A 3 -31.42 -4.62 -1.61
N ARG A 4 -30.88 -3.75 -0.73
CA ARG A 4 -29.51 -3.88 -0.24
C ARG A 4 -29.45 -5.02 0.75
N THR A 5 -29.34 -6.25 0.27
CA THR A 5 -29.21 -7.41 1.14
C THR A 5 -27.81 -7.41 1.74
N SER A 6 -27.66 -6.78 2.92
CA SER A 6 -26.44 -6.88 3.73
C SER A 6 -26.24 -8.33 4.17
N VAL A 7 -24.99 -8.79 4.21
CA VAL A 7 -24.64 -10.08 4.79
C VAL A 7 -24.21 -9.93 6.24
N GLU A 8 -24.58 -10.89 7.08
CA GLU A 8 -24.21 -10.96 8.48
C GLU A 8 -23.18 -12.08 8.71
N PHE A 9 -22.17 -11.78 9.51
CA PHE A 9 -21.09 -12.70 9.83
C PHE A 9 -20.44 -12.32 11.16
N GLU A 10 -19.51 -13.13 11.65
CA GLU A 10 -18.87 -12.92 12.94
C GLU A 10 -17.37 -12.67 12.79
N ILE A 11 -16.81 -11.72 13.54
CA ILE A 11 -15.37 -11.55 13.74
C ILE A 11 -15.08 -11.57 15.24
N ASP A 12 -14.25 -12.52 15.67
CA ASP A 12 -13.81 -12.68 17.06
C ASP A 12 -14.96 -12.60 18.10
N GLY A 13 -16.08 -13.25 17.80
CA GLY A 13 -17.26 -13.31 18.69
C GLY A 13 -18.27 -12.18 18.52
N ARG A 14 -17.97 -11.14 17.72
CA ARG A 14 -18.87 -10.01 17.48
C ARG A 14 -19.50 -10.09 16.09
N ALA A 15 -20.83 -9.94 16.04
CA ALA A 15 -21.58 -9.87 14.80
C ALA A 15 -21.29 -8.58 14.02
N VAL A 16 -21.13 -8.71 12.70
CA VAL A 16 -20.79 -7.64 11.77
C VAL A 16 -21.68 -7.74 10.54
N ARG A 17 -22.07 -6.59 9.99
CA ARG A 17 -22.83 -6.50 8.74
C ARG A 17 -22.03 -5.78 7.67
N ALA A 18 -22.08 -6.27 6.44
CA ALA A 18 -21.41 -5.65 5.29
C ALA A 18 -22.16 -5.93 4.00
N GLN A 19 -21.71 -5.34 2.88
CA GLN A 19 -22.24 -5.72 1.58
C GLN A 19 -21.58 -7.02 1.12
N PRO A 20 -22.34 -7.94 0.50
CA PRO A 20 -21.75 -9.13 -0.09
C PRO A 20 -20.65 -8.76 -1.09
N GLY A 21 -19.48 -9.39 -0.97
CA GLY A 21 -18.33 -9.09 -1.83
C GLY A 21 -17.38 -8.02 -1.30
N ASP A 22 -17.73 -7.29 -0.23
CA ASP A 22 -16.80 -6.38 0.44
C ASP A 22 -15.53 -7.11 0.88
N SER A 23 -14.39 -6.41 0.86
CA SER A 23 -13.13 -6.91 1.42
C SER A 23 -13.26 -7.11 2.93
N LEU A 24 -12.98 -8.32 3.40
CA LEU A 24 -13.00 -8.65 4.82
C LEU A 24 -12.08 -7.73 5.65
N LEU A 25 -10.90 -7.38 5.14
CA LEU A 25 -9.96 -6.48 5.84
C LEU A 25 -10.55 -5.07 5.99
N ARG A 26 -11.16 -4.54 4.93
CA ARG A 26 -11.76 -3.20 4.95
C ARG A 26 -12.91 -3.15 5.94
N VAL A 27 -13.78 -4.15 5.91
CA VAL A 27 -14.88 -4.28 6.86
C VAL A 27 -14.35 -4.40 8.29
N ALA A 28 -13.41 -5.31 8.53
CA ALA A 28 -12.82 -5.50 9.86
C ALA A 28 -12.25 -4.20 10.43
N ARG A 29 -11.49 -3.43 9.64
CA ARG A 29 -10.93 -2.13 10.06
C ARG A 29 -11.99 -1.09 10.37
N ARG A 30 -13.03 -1.00 9.53
CA ARG A 30 -14.15 -0.08 9.74
C ARG A 30 -14.86 -0.36 11.06
N GLU A 31 -15.01 -1.64 11.41
CA GLU A 31 -15.62 -2.04 12.69
C GLU A 31 -14.65 -1.96 13.89
N GLY A 32 -13.39 -1.59 13.66
CA GLY A 32 -12.38 -1.40 14.72
C GLY A 32 -11.54 -2.64 15.05
N PHE A 33 -11.60 -3.70 14.26
CA PHE A 33 -10.69 -4.84 14.41
C PHE A 33 -9.33 -4.55 13.79
N THR A 34 -8.25 -4.89 14.50
CA THR A 34 -6.89 -4.66 14.02
C THR A 34 -6.35 -5.90 13.33
N ILE A 35 -6.36 -5.89 11.99
CA ILE A 35 -5.67 -6.89 11.17
C ILE A 35 -4.46 -6.23 10.48
N PRO A 36 -3.23 -6.76 10.67
CA PRO A 36 -2.01 -6.16 10.14
C PRO A 36 -1.94 -6.32 8.62
N SER A 37 -1.40 -5.32 7.93
CA SER A 37 -1.14 -5.39 6.49
C SER A 37 -0.05 -4.40 6.10
N LEU A 38 0.82 -4.78 5.17
CA LEU A 38 1.79 -3.85 4.55
C LEU A 38 1.39 -3.46 3.13
N CYS A 39 0.70 -4.33 2.39
CA CYS A 39 0.36 -4.08 0.99
C CYS A 39 -1.08 -3.57 0.74
N PHE A 40 -1.84 -3.26 1.79
CA PHE A 40 -3.22 -2.79 1.64
C PHE A 40 -3.30 -1.27 1.84
N HIS A 41 -4.11 -0.61 1.02
CA HIS A 41 -4.41 0.81 1.11
C HIS A 41 -5.88 1.00 0.72
N GLU A 42 -6.63 1.83 1.46
CA GLU A 42 -8.10 1.93 1.30
C GLU A 42 -8.53 2.31 -0.11
N ARG A 43 -7.78 3.22 -0.74
CA ARG A 43 -8.07 3.76 -2.09
C ARG A 43 -7.42 2.99 -3.24
N LEU A 44 -6.87 1.79 -3.00
CA LEU A 44 -6.24 0.97 -4.04
C LEU A 44 -6.85 -0.42 -4.09
N THR A 45 -6.83 -1.02 -5.28
CA THR A 45 -7.33 -2.38 -5.50
C THR A 45 -6.53 -3.40 -4.67
N ALA A 46 -7.18 -4.32 -3.95
CA ALA A 46 -6.49 -5.32 -3.13
C ALA A 46 -5.56 -6.21 -3.97
N TYR A 47 -4.41 -6.60 -3.40
CA TYR A 47 -3.37 -7.34 -4.12
C TYR A 47 -2.85 -8.60 -3.42
N GLY A 48 -2.96 -8.69 -2.09
CA GLY A 48 -2.63 -9.92 -1.36
C GLY A 48 -1.15 -10.30 -1.28
N ALA A 49 -0.22 -9.47 -1.74
CA ALA A 49 1.20 -9.85 -1.86
C ALA A 49 1.95 -10.05 -0.53
N CYS A 50 1.70 -9.23 0.49
CA CYS A 50 2.49 -9.31 1.73
C CYS A 50 2.06 -10.44 2.67
N ARG A 51 0.90 -11.07 2.44
CA ARG A 51 0.32 -12.17 3.24
C ARG A 51 0.28 -11.93 4.77
N LEU A 52 0.36 -10.70 5.24
CA LEU A 52 0.36 -10.41 6.68
C LEU A 52 -1.07 -10.42 7.26
N CYS A 53 -2.06 -10.11 6.43
CA CYS A 53 -3.46 -10.01 6.81
C CYS A 53 -4.17 -11.38 6.89
N LEU A 54 -3.43 -12.44 7.20
CA LEU A 54 -3.98 -13.79 7.34
C LEU A 54 -4.97 -13.82 8.50
N VAL A 55 -6.09 -14.50 8.28
CA VAL A 55 -7.12 -14.79 9.28
C VAL A 55 -7.66 -16.18 9.04
N GLU A 56 -8.20 -16.80 10.08
CA GLU A 56 -8.92 -18.06 9.95
C GLU A 56 -10.40 -17.76 9.67
N VAL A 57 -10.95 -18.41 8.64
CA VAL A 57 -12.37 -18.32 8.30
C VAL A 57 -12.99 -19.72 8.43
N ARG A 58 -14.02 -19.83 9.28
CA ARG A 58 -14.85 -21.01 9.45
C ARG A 58 -16.19 -20.87 8.76
N ARG A 59 -16.63 -21.95 8.11
CA ARG A 59 -17.99 -22.11 7.59
C ARG A 59 -18.47 -23.52 7.92
N GLY A 60 -19.40 -23.62 8.86
CA GLY A 60 -19.82 -24.89 9.43
C GLY A 60 -18.65 -25.63 10.09
N LYS A 61 -18.39 -26.87 9.64
CA LYS A 61 -17.29 -27.72 10.15
C LYS A 61 -15.94 -27.48 9.47
N ARG A 62 -15.87 -26.68 8.40
CA ARG A 62 -14.63 -26.44 7.64
C ARG A 62 -14.01 -25.12 8.08
N SER A 63 -12.70 -25.11 8.32
CA SER A 63 -11.88 -23.90 8.49
C SER A 63 -10.81 -23.82 7.40
N ARG A 64 -10.38 -22.59 7.09
CA ARG A 64 -9.22 -22.32 6.25
C ARG A 64 -8.58 -20.99 6.63
N ILE A 65 -7.27 -20.90 6.47
CA ILE A 65 -6.55 -19.63 6.59
C ILE A 65 -6.50 -18.93 5.24
N VAL A 66 -6.91 -17.68 5.21
CA VAL A 66 -7.06 -16.85 4.01
C VAL A 66 -6.49 -15.46 4.23
N THR A 67 -6.21 -14.72 3.17
CA THR A 67 -5.88 -13.30 3.25
C THR A 67 -7.14 -12.46 3.32
N SER A 68 -7.34 -11.70 4.40
CA SER A 68 -8.52 -10.85 4.55
C SER A 68 -8.62 -9.70 3.54
N CYS A 69 -7.50 -9.24 2.95
CA CYS A 69 -7.52 -8.07 2.07
C CYS A 69 -8.28 -8.27 0.76
N ASP A 70 -8.27 -9.48 0.23
CA ASP A 70 -8.90 -9.88 -1.04
C ASP A 70 -9.98 -10.96 -0.84
N TYR A 71 -10.25 -11.36 0.41
CA TYR A 71 -11.33 -12.27 0.73
C TYR A 71 -12.67 -11.54 0.75
N PRO A 72 -13.64 -11.93 -0.10
CA PRO A 72 -14.97 -11.35 -0.09
C PRO A 72 -15.75 -11.85 1.13
N VAL A 73 -16.40 -10.94 1.85
CA VAL A 73 -17.32 -11.28 2.94
C VAL A 73 -18.50 -12.09 2.41
N GLN A 74 -18.90 -13.11 3.18
CA GLN A 74 -20.01 -14.03 2.88
C GLN A 74 -20.88 -14.19 4.12
N GLU A 75 -22.16 -14.48 3.92
CA GLU A 75 -23.11 -14.77 4.98
C GLU A 75 -22.66 -15.95 5.87
N GLY A 76 -22.81 -15.79 7.18
CA GLY A 76 -22.65 -16.86 8.17
C GLY A 76 -21.23 -17.37 8.35
N ILE A 77 -20.21 -16.67 7.85
CA ILE A 77 -18.82 -17.01 8.14
C ILE A 77 -18.42 -16.57 9.55
N VAL A 78 -17.52 -17.32 10.17
CA VAL A 78 -16.92 -16.96 11.46
C VAL A 78 -15.44 -16.72 11.27
N VAL A 79 -14.99 -15.52 11.58
CA VAL A 79 -13.60 -15.08 11.42
C VAL A 79 -12.90 -15.07 12.77
N ARG A 80 -11.68 -15.61 12.79
CA ARG A 80 -10.76 -15.52 13.94
C ARG A 80 -9.48 -14.84 13.49
N THR A 81 -9.14 -13.71 14.10
CA THR A 81 -8.06 -12.84 13.60
C THR A 81 -6.71 -13.08 14.27
N ASP A 82 -6.67 -13.80 15.40
CA ASP A 82 -5.45 -13.97 16.22
C ASP A 82 -5.30 -15.36 16.86
N THR A 83 -5.74 -16.44 16.18
CA THR A 83 -5.49 -17.81 16.65
C THR A 83 -3.99 -18.14 16.64
N ASP A 84 -3.58 -19.15 17.41
CA ASP A 84 -2.18 -19.60 17.46
C ASP A 84 -1.63 -19.95 16.07
N GLU A 85 -2.46 -20.59 15.23
CA GLU A 85 -2.08 -20.90 13.85
C GLU A 85 -1.89 -19.63 13.00
N VAL A 86 -2.78 -18.64 13.14
CA VAL A 86 -2.65 -17.34 12.46
C VAL A 86 -1.38 -16.61 12.90
N ARG A 87 -1.10 -16.59 14.21
CA ARG A 87 0.11 -15.96 14.76
C ARG A 87 1.38 -16.67 14.29
N ALA A 88 1.40 -18.00 14.31
CA ALA A 88 2.53 -18.79 13.81
C ALA A 88 2.81 -18.50 12.32
N ARG A 89 1.77 -18.43 11.48
CA ARG A 89 1.93 -18.09 10.06
C ARG A 89 2.38 -16.64 9.83
N ARG A 90 1.86 -15.69 10.62
CA ARG A 90 2.33 -14.28 10.56
C ARG A 90 3.80 -14.17 10.93
N ARG A 91 4.26 -14.92 11.94
CA ARG A 91 5.69 -15.00 12.30
C ARG A 91 6.54 -15.40 11.11
N THR A 92 6.20 -16.51 10.44
CA THR A 92 6.93 -16.96 9.23
C THR A 92 6.89 -15.92 8.12
N VAL A 93 5.73 -15.30 7.87
CA VAL A 93 5.62 -14.23 6.85
C VAL A 93 6.56 -13.06 7.17
N VAL A 94 6.64 -12.63 8.43
CA VAL A 94 7.54 -11.54 8.84
C VAL A 94 9.01 -11.92 8.61
N GLN A 95 9.41 -13.15 8.94
CA GLN A 95 10.77 -13.63 8.66
C GLN A 95 11.10 -13.57 7.16
N LEU A 96 10.18 -14.03 6.30
CA LEU A 96 10.36 -13.99 4.85
C LEU A 96 10.41 -12.56 4.30
N LEU A 97 9.58 -11.65 4.83
CA LEU A 97 9.61 -10.24 4.44
C LEU A 97 10.94 -9.58 4.85
N ALA A 98 11.46 -9.88 6.04
CA ALA A 98 12.73 -9.37 6.52
C ALA A 98 13.92 -9.93 5.72
N ALA A 99 13.87 -11.20 5.30
CA ALA A 99 14.88 -11.79 4.42
C ALA A 99 14.93 -11.10 3.03
N MET A 100 13.81 -10.52 2.57
CA MET A 100 13.78 -9.71 1.34
C MET A 100 14.25 -8.26 1.55
N ALA A 101 14.01 -7.69 2.73
CA ALA A 101 14.36 -6.33 3.07
C ALA A 101 14.72 -6.24 4.57
N PRO A 102 16.00 -6.38 4.96
CA PRO A 102 16.36 -6.54 6.37
C PRO A 102 16.36 -5.23 7.17
N GLN A 103 16.45 -4.08 6.50
CA GLN A 103 16.65 -2.78 7.13
C GLN A 103 15.41 -1.99 7.58
N PRO A 104 14.21 -2.13 6.98
CA PRO A 104 13.05 -1.35 7.39
C PRO A 104 12.60 -1.61 8.84
N VAL A 105 12.49 -0.53 9.64
CA VAL A 105 12.10 -0.59 11.07
C VAL A 105 10.75 -1.29 11.27
N VAL A 106 9.78 -1.06 10.39
CA VAL A 106 8.45 -1.70 10.47
C VAL A 106 8.50 -3.22 10.52
N LEU A 107 9.48 -3.85 9.85
CA LEU A 107 9.63 -5.31 9.86
C LEU A 107 10.24 -5.80 11.17
N ARG A 108 11.12 -4.99 11.79
CA ARG A 108 11.65 -5.25 13.14
C ARG A 108 10.55 -5.14 14.20
N ASP A 109 9.69 -4.13 14.11
CA ASP A 109 8.55 -3.97 15.02
C ASP A 109 7.58 -5.14 14.91
N LEU A 110 7.26 -5.56 13.67
CA LEU A 110 6.45 -6.75 13.43
C LEU A 110 7.13 -8.02 13.95
N ALA A 111 8.45 -8.12 13.83
CA ALA A 111 9.20 -9.27 14.34
C ALA A 111 9.10 -9.36 15.86
N LEU A 112 9.22 -8.24 16.57
CA LEU A 112 8.99 -8.16 18.01
C LEU A 112 7.54 -8.54 18.36
N GLN A 113 6.55 -8.01 17.63
CA GLN A 113 5.13 -8.29 17.87
C GLN A 113 4.78 -9.79 17.76
N TYR A 114 5.35 -10.49 16.78
CA TYR A 114 5.05 -11.90 16.51
C TYR A 114 6.09 -12.88 17.07
N GLY A 115 7.14 -12.39 17.72
CA GLY A 115 8.27 -13.20 18.19
C GLY A 115 8.97 -13.92 17.03
N ALA A 116 9.22 -13.21 15.93
CA ALA A 116 9.92 -13.73 14.76
C ALA A 116 11.42 -13.58 14.94
N ASP A 117 12.15 -14.69 14.90
CA ASP A 117 13.60 -14.67 14.84
C ASP A 117 14.05 -14.27 13.43
N LEU A 118 14.73 -13.13 13.31
CA LEU A 118 15.27 -12.62 12.04
C LEU A 118 16.69 -13.11 11.77
N GLY A 119 17.38 -13.71 12.74
CA GLY A 119 18.73 -14.26 12.58
C GLY A 119 18.75 -15.63 11.91
N GLY A 120 17.63 -16.35 11.93
CA GLY A 120 17.51 -17.70 11.38
C GLY A 120 17.37 -17.79 9.85
N LEU A 121 17.31 -16.68 9.12
CA LEU A 121 17.25 -16.66 7.66
C LEU A 121 18.29 -15.70 7.09
N GLU A 122 19.13 -16.19 6.18
CA GLU A 122 20.01 -15.34 5.41
C GLU A 122 19.20 -14.36 4.56
N ALA A 123 19.74 -13.16 4.35
CA ALA A 123 19.13 -12.18 3.49
C ALA A 123 19.08 -12.73 2.06
N ALA A 124 17.88 -13.07 1.59
CA ALA A 124 17.66 -13.50 0.21
C ALA A 124 17.95 -12.37 -0.79
N ARG A 125 17.91 -11.12 -0.32
CA ARG A 125 18.15 -9.91 -1.12
C ARG A 125 18.82 -8.83 -0.30
N ASP A 126 19.74 -8.11 -0.93
CA ASP A 126 20.22 -6.82 -0.43
C ASP A 126 19.32 -5.68 -0.94
N GLY A 127 18.10 -5.62 -0.41
CA GLY A 127 17.04 -4.70 -0.81
C GLY A 127 16.45 -3.91 0.36
N ASP A 128 15.73 -2.83 0.05
CA ASP A 128 14.83 -2.14 0.99
C ASP A 128 13.35 -2.29 0.60
N CYS A 129 13.04 -3.14 -0.37
CA CYS A 129 11.71 -3.31 -0.95
C CYS A 129 11.18 -4.75 -0.78
N ILE A 130 9.99 -4.87 -0.20
CA ILE A 130 9.26 -6.14 -0.04
C ILE A 130 8.36 -6.51 -1.23
N LEU A 131 8.48 -5.79 -2.36
CA LEU A 131 7.67 -6.00 -3.57
C LEU A 131 6.14 -6.02 -3.34
N CYS A 132 5.64 -5.17 -2.43
CA CYS A 132 4.23 -5.12 -2.07
C CYS A 132 3.30 -4.56 -3.17
N GLY A 133 3.86 -3.89 -4.18
CA GLY A 133 3.12 -3.38 -5.34
C GLY A 133 2.26 -2.15 -5.09
N LEU A 134 2.31 -1.53 -3.90
CA LEU A 134 1.57 -0.28 -3.63
C LEU A 134 2.04 0.86 -4.54
N CYS A 135 3.35 0.97 -4.77
CA CYS A 135 3.95 1.96 -5.67
C CYS A 135 3.51 1.81 -7.13
N VAL A 136 3.42 0.56 -7.63
CA VAL A 136 2.90 0.25 -8.97
C VAL A 136 1.43 0.62 -9.07
N ARG A 137 0.61 0.19 -8.11
CA ARG A 137 -0.83 0.44 -8.11
C ARG A 137 -1.17 1.91 -7.97
N VAL A 138 -0.54 2.67 -7.07
CA VAL A 138 -0.80 4.12 -6.97
C VAL A 138 -0.39 4.86 -8.25
N CYS A 139 0.71 4.44 -8.90
CA CYS A 139 1.16 5.03 -10.15
C CYS A 139 0.16 4.78 -11.31
N ARG A 140 -0.47 3.62 -11.32
CA ARG A 140 -1.46 3.20 -12.34
C ARG A 140 -2.87 3.72 -12.04
N GLU A 141 -3.40 3.45 -10.85
CA GLU A 141 -4.80 3.65 -10.49
C GLU A 141 -5.11 5.12 -10.12
N VAL A 142 -4.17 5.79 -9.45
CA VAL A 142 -4.39 7.14 -8.90
C VAL A 142 -3.72 8.21 -9.75
N VAL A 143 -2.42 8.05 -10.02
CA VAL A 143 -1.63 9.03 -10.79
C VAL A 143 -1.87 8.89 -12.29
N ARG A 144 -2.17 7.67 -12.77
CA ARG A 144 -2.34 7.31 -14.19
C ARG A 144 -1.10 7.56 -15.06
N ALA A 145 0.08 7.63 -14.45
CA ALA A 145 1.35 7.77 -15.16
C ALA A 145 1.89 6.44 -15.69
N CYS A 146 1.52 5.32 -15.06
CA CYS A 146 1.97 3.96 -15.43
C CYS A 146 3.51 3.85 -15.57
N ALA A 147 4.26 4.63 -14.80
CA ALA A 147 5.71 4.76 -14.89
C ALA A 147 6.50 3.67 -14.15
N LEU A 148 5.82 2.88 -13.31
CA LEU A 148 6.42 1.84 -12.47
C LEU A 148 5.67 0.54 -12.67
N ASP A 149 6.43 -0.56 -12.81
CA ASP A 149 5.89 -1.92 -12.81
C ASP A 149 6.91 -2.91 -12.21
N PHE A 150 6.51 -4.17 -12.06
CA PHE A 150 7.42 -5.25 -11.75
C PHE A 150 8.01 -5.85 -13.02
N GLN A 151 9.33 -5.92 -13.05
CA GLN A 151 10.08 -6.64 -14.05
C GLN A 151 10.42 -8.05 -13.56
N HIS A 152 10.66 -8.95 -14.51
CA HIS A 152 11.03 -10.34 -14.28
C HIS A 152 10.03 -11.10 -13.39
N ARG A 153 10.39 -12.31 -12.95
CA ARG A 153 9.56 -13.20 -12.12
C ARG A 153 10.42 -13.95 -11.10
N GLY A 154 9.77 -14.52 -10.10
CA GLY A 154 10.43 -15.27 -9.03
C GLY A 154 11.47 -14.42 -8.28
N GLU A 155 12.62 -15.01 -8.02
CA GLU A 155 13.73 -14.38 -7.27
C GLU A 155 14.33 -13.16 -7.97
N ARG A 156 14.23 -13.08 -9.31
CA ARG A 156 14.71 -11.92 -10.09
C ARG A 156 13.69 -10.78 -10.15
N LYS A 157 12.48 -10.95 -9.59
CA LYS A 157 11.43 -9.93 -9.65
C LYS A 157 11.92 -8.63 -9.01
N ALA A 158 11.85 -7.52 -9.73
CA ALA A 158 12.31 -6.21 -9.26
C ALA A 158 11.32 -5.11 -9.63
N LEU A 159 11.33 -4.00 -8.90
CA LEU A 159 10.59 -2.79 -9.25
C LEU A 159 11.42 -1.94 -10.21
N GLY A 160 10.82 -1.41 -11.26
CA GLY A 160 11.49 -0.47 -12.16
C GLY A 160 10.54 0.16 -13.18
N GLY A 161 11.05 1.10 -13.97
CA GLY A 161 10.37 1.55 -15.20
C GLY A 161 10.68 0.62 -16.38
N PRO A 162 10.30 0.96 -17.61
CA PRO A 162 10.63 0.16 -18.79
C PRO A 162 12.14 -0.08 -18.92
N TYR A 163 12.55 -1.33 -19.18
CA TYR A 163 13.96 -1.73 -19.36
C TYR A 163 14.91 -1.42 -18.18
N GLY A 164 14.37 -1.15 -16.99
CA GLY A 164 15.19 -0.78 -15.82
C GLY A 164 15.39 0.73 -15.68
N GLU A 165 14.92 1.51 -16.65
CA GLU A 165 15.15 2.96 -16.72
C GLU A 165 13.94 3.76 -16.21
N PRO A 166 14.14 4.99 -15.70
CA PRO A 166 13.04 5.88 -15.33
C PRO A 166 12.14 6.19 -16.53
N ALA A 167 10.86 5.83 -16.43
CA ALA A 167 9.90 6.05 -17.51
C ALA A 167 9.72 7.57 -17.80
N PRO A 168 9.65 8.00 -19.08
CA PRO A 168 9.35 9.39 -19.43
C PRO A 168 8.04 9.92 -18.86
N SER A 169 7.05 9.04 -18.68
CA SER A 169 5.76 9.35 -18.06
C SER A 169 5.83 9.60 -16.55
N CYS A 170 6.96 9.34 -15.89
CA CYS A 170 7.12 9.64 -14.47
C CYS A 170 7.23 11.16 -14.25
N ILE A 171 6.22 11.73 -13.60
CA ILE A 171 6.14 13.15 -13.25
C ILE A 171 6.73 13.49 -11.87
N SER A 172 7.53 12.60 -11.27
CA SER A 172 8.11 12.76 -9.92
C SER A 172 7.09 13.20 -8.84
N CYS A 173 5.87 12.64 -8.92
CA CYS A 173 4.78 13.02 -8.03
C CYS A 173 5.00 12.65 -6.55
N GLY A 174 5.88 11.69 -6.24
CA GLY A 174 6.16 11.24 -4.88
C GLY A 174 5.11 10.29 -4.27
N ALA A 175 4.00 10.00 -4.96
CA ALA A 175 2.94 9.15 -4.43
C ALA A 175 3.41 7.72 -4.12
N CYS A 176 4.32 7.16 -4.93
CA CYS A 176 4.92 5.85 -4.69
C CYS A 176 5.69 5.77 -3.36
N ALA A 177 6.39 6.84 -2.99
CA ALA A 177 7.13 6.95 -1.74
C ALA A 177 6.17 7.05 -0.55
N ALA A 178 5.11 7.86 -0.70
CA ALA A 178 4.14 8.09 0.36
C ALA A 178 3.35 6.84 0.75
N VAL A 179 3.04 5.96 -0.21
CA VAL A 179 2.36 4.69 0.07
C VAL A 179 3.31 3.55 0.44
N CYS A 180 4.63 3.75 0.44
CA CYS A 180 5.56 2.65 0.64
C CYS A 180 5.64 2.25 2.12
N PRO A 181 5.20 1.04 2.50
CA PRO A 181 5.08 0.64 3.90
C PRO A 181 6.44 0.47 4.59
N VAL A 182 7.48 0.18 3.80
CA VAL A 182 8.85 -0.06 4.26
C VAL A 182 9.80 1.10 3.94
N ASN A 183 9.28 2.22 3.40
CA ASN A 183 10.09 3.38 2.99
C ASN A 183 11.31 2.99 2.15
N ALA A 184 11.09 2.26 1.04
CA ALA A 184 12.11 1.72 0.14
C ALA A 184 12.79 2.83 -0.69
N ARG A 185 13.52 3.72 -0.02
CA ARG A 185 14.12 4.93 -0.60
C ARG A 185 15.12 4.62 -1.69
N ARG A 186 15.98 3.61 -1.52
CA ARG A 186 16.96 3.20 -2.53
C ARG A 186 16.26 2.72 -3.77
N THR A 187 15.28 1.82 -3.62
CA THR A 187 14.51 1.29 -4.74
C THR A 187 13.68 2.36 -5.46
N LEU A 188 13.12 3.34 -4.74
CA LEU A 188 12.24 4.36 -5.34
C LEU A 188 12.95 5.64 -5.79
N ALA A 189 14.23 5.83 -5.42
CA ALA A 189 14.98 7.04 -5.75
C ALA A 189 14.95 7.41 -7.25
N PRO A 190 15.11 6.48 -8.20
CA PRO A 190 15.09 6.82 -9.63
C PRO A 190 13.75 7.43 -10.08
N ALA A 191 12.64 7.02 -9.49
CA ALA A 191 11.32 7.57 -9.81
C ALA A 191 11.09 8.93 -9.12
N ILE A 192 11.43 9.03 -7.84
CA ILE A 192 11.21 10.25 -7.03
C ILE A 192 12.08 11.39 -7.56
N ARG A 193 13.34 11.10 -7.89
CA ARG A 193 14.35 12.10 -8.25
C ARG A 193 14.52 12.29 -9.75
N ARG A 194 13.71 11.63 -10.59
CA ARG A 194 13.83 11.70 -12.06
C ARG A 194 13.90 13.14 -12.58
N LEU A 195 13.05 14.02 -12.06
CA LEU A 195 12.98 15.42 -12.46
C LEU A 195 13.79 16.36 -11.56
N HIS A 196 14.55 15.84 -10.59
CA HIS A 196 15.49 16.71 -9.87
C HIS A 196 16.46 17.30 -10.91
N HIS A 197 16.70 18.61 -10.82
CA HIS A 197 17.49 19.39 -11.80
C HIS A 197 16.78 19.70 -13.12
N ALA A 198 15.48 19.41 -13.23
CA ALA A 198 14.64 20.04 -14.24
C ALA A 198 14.68 21.58 -13.98
N GLY A 199 14.99 22.38 -15.00
CA GLY A 199 15.27 23.82 -14.84
C GLY A 199 14.20 24.53 -14.00
N ALA A 200 14.62 25.27 -12.98
CA ALA A 200 13.70 26.01 -12.11
C ALA A 200 12.93 27.05 -12.94
N GLY A 201 11.60 26.96 -12.92
CA GLY A 201 10.71 27.81 -13.71
C GLY A 201 10.44 27.31 -15.14
N GLU A 202 11.14 26.29 -15.62
CA GLU A 202 11.01 25.79 -17.00
C GLU A 202 9.96 24.68 -17.14
N HIS A 203 9.54 24.09 -16.01
CA HIS A 203 8.62 22.97 -15.98
C HIS A 203 7.41 23.26 -15.12
N LEU A 204 6.28 22.64 -15.45
CA LEU A 204 5.09 22.70 -14.61
C LEU A 204 5.39 22.15 -13.21
N CYS A 205 4.71 22.66 -12.19
CA CYS A 205 4.73 22.07 -10.86
C CYS A 205 4.15 20.65 -10.92
N ARG A 206 4.67 19.72 -10.11
CA ARG A 206 4.10 18.38 -10.04
C ARG A 206 2.63 18.38 -9.62
N TYR A 207 2.17 19.40 -8.91
CA TYR A 207 0.76 19.53 -8.52
C TYR A 207 -0.13 20.02 -9.65
N THR A 208 0.41 20.81 -10.58
CA THR A 208 -0.21 21.11 -11.86
C THR A 208 -0.25 19.86 -12.75
N LEU A 209 0.83 19.07 -12.79
CA LEU A 209 0.85 17.76 -13.50
C LEU A 209 -0.12 16.73 -12.89
N LEU A 210 -0.30 16.78 -11.57
CA LEU A 210 -1.33 16.03 -10.85
C LEU A 210 -2.72 16.66 -10.99
N GLY A 211 -2.89 17.74 -11.77
CA GLY A 211 -4.18 18.43 -11.98
C GLY A 211 -4.86 18.88 -10.69
N ILE A 212 -4.09 19.16 -9.64
CA ILE A 212 -4.56 19.73 -8.38
C ILE A 212 -4.63 21.26 -8.51
N PHE A 213 -3.69 21.84 -9.26
CA PHE A 213 -3.73 23.25 -9.66
C PHE A 213 -4.00 23.36 -11.16
N SER A 214 -4.66 24.45 -11.56
CA SER A 214 -4.92 24.80 -12.96
C SER A 214 -3.64 25.11 -13.73
N ASP A 215 -2.69 25.73 -13.05
CA ASP A 215 -1.45 26.28 -13.57
C ASP A 215 -0.41 26.33 -12.45
N GLY A 216 0.84 26.57 -12.80
CA GLY A 216 1.95 26.64 -11.85
C GLY A 216 3.22 26.01 -12.40
N VAL A 217 4.33 26.71 -12.23
CA VAL A 217 5.67 26.25 -12.59
C VAL A 217 6.46 25.86 -11.36
N CYS A 218 7.37 24.92 -11.51
CA CYS A 218 8.23 24.45 -10.44
C CYS A 218 9.43 25.39 -10.29
N ALA A 219 9.38 26.29 -9.30
CA ALA A 219 10.53 27.15 -8.98
C ALA A 219 11.65 26.43 -8.20
N ASN A 220 11.42 25.20 -7.74
CA ASN A 220 12.30 24.48 -6.81
C ASN A 220 13.01 23.28 -7.45
N GLY A 221 13.10 23.22 -8.79
CA GLY A 221 13.79 22.14 -9.51
C GLY A 221 13.36 20.72 -9.12
N TYR A 222 12.09 20.56 -8.72
CA TYR A 222 11.48 19.32 -8.21
C TYR A 222 12.05 18.77 -6.89
N GLU A 223 12.81 19.54 -6.11
CA GLU A 223 13.24 19.20 -4.74
C GLU A 223 12.09 19.30 -3.73
N CYS A 224 10.98 18.62 -3.99
CA CYS A 224 9.70 18.89 -3.35
C CYS A 224 9.69 18.65 -1.84
N GLU A 225 10.62 17.85 -1.31
CA GLU A 225 10.81 17.68 0.13
C GLU A 225 11.14 18.98 0.88
N ARG A 226 11.64 20.00 0.16
CA ARG A 226 11.97 21.35 0.66
C ARG A 226 10.97 22.42 0.22
N CYS A 227 9.92 22.05 -0.49
CA CYS A 227 8.98 23.00 -1.08
C CYS A 227 7.88 23.39 -0.09
N GLU A 228 7.64 24.69 0.09
CA GLU A 228 6.58 25.19 0.98
C GLU A 228 5.18 24.72 0.55
N VAL A 229 4.94 24.62 -0.77
CA VAL A 229 3.67 24.11 -1.32
C VAL A 229 3.48 22.65 -0.95
N GLU A 230 4.55 21.85 -0.95
CA GLU A 230 4.49 20.47 -0.48
C GLU A 230 4.10 20.39 0.99
N HIS A 231 4.79 21.16 1.82
CA HIS A 231 4.57 21.16 3.27
C HIS A 231 3.15 21.58 3.57
N ARG A 232 2.65 22.65 2.95
CA ARG A 232 1.26 23.11 3.09
C ARG A 232 0.23 22.06 2.66
N LEU A 233 0.45 21.38 1.54
CA LEU A 233 -0.50 20.36 1.06
C LEU A 233 -0.49 19.08 1.89
N ARG A 234 0.63 18.77 2.55
CA ARG A 234 0.73 17.64 3.49
C ARG A 234 0.29 17.98 4.89
N ASP A 235 0.33 19.26 5.27
CA ASP A 235 0.02 19.69 6.63
C ASP A 235 -1.41 19.33 7.02
N GLY A 236 -1.55 18.72 8.20
CA GLY A 236 -2.82 18.17 8.70
C GLY A 236 -3.39 16.98 7.93
N ARG A 237 -2.76 16.51 6.83
CA ARG A 237 -3.26 15.40 6.00
C ARG A 237 -2.48 14.12 6.26
N ARG A 238 -3.22 13.02 6.45
CA ARG A 238 -2.63 11.66 6.58
C ARG A 238 -2.29 11.01 5.23
N GLU A 239 -2.81 11.54 4.13
CA GLU A 239 -2.66 10.95 2.78
C GLU A 239 -1.93 11.91 1.83
N HIS A 240 -1.23 11.32 0.84
CA HIS A 240 -0.55 12.08 -0.21
C HIS A 240 -1.54 12.89 -1.05
N PRO A 241 -1.23 14.14 -1.48
CA PRO A 241 -2.18 14.96 -2.23
C PRO A 241 -2.64 14.36 -3.56
N ALA A 242 -1.89 13.40 -4.12
CA ALA A 242 -2.33 12.64 -5.30
C ALA A 242 -3.70 11.95 -5.11
N PHE A 243 -4.09 11.62 -3.87
CA PHE A 243 -5.40 11.03 -3.57
C PHE A 243 -6.55 12.05 -3.50
N LEU A 244 -6.28 13.35 -3.63
CA LEU A 244 -7.31 14.40 -3.64
C LEU A 244 -8.09 14.46 -4.96
N ARG A 245 -7.64 13.75 -6.00
CA ARG A 245 -8.32 13.69 -7.29
C ARG A 245 -9.61 12.85 -7.27
N VAL A 246 -9.95 12.23 -6.14
CA VAL A 246 -11.10 11.32 -6.04
C VAL A 246 -12.35 12.12 -5.69
N ASP A 247 -13.00 12.61 -6.76
CA ASP A 247 -14.45 12.81 -6.94
C ASP A 247 -14.70 14.07 -7.78
N GLY A 248 -14.72 13.89 -9.12
CA GLY A 248 -15.42 14.80 -10.03
C GLY A 248 -15.22 16.29 -9.83
N GLY A 249 -13.98 16.74 -9.58
CA GLY A 249 -13.64 18.17 -9.55
C GLY A 249 -14.17 18.96 -8.34
N LYS A 250 -14.48 18.31 -7.20
CA LYS A 250 -14.75 19.05 -5.95
C LYS A 250 -13.70 18.74 -4.90
N ILE A 251 -12.83 19.72 -4.67
CA ILE A 251 -11.99 19.78 -3.48
C ILE A 251 -12.96 19.97 -2.31
N HIS A 252 -13.13 18.95 -1.47
CA HIS A 252 -13.75 19.14 -0.15
C HIS A 252 -12.78 19.95 0.71
N GLY A 253 -12.89 21.28 0.62
CA GLY A 253 -12.45 22.19 1.67
C GLY A 253 -13.42 22.10 2.84
N GLY A 254 -12.88 22.11 4.06
CA GLY A 254 -13.65 22.52 5.22
C GLY A 254 -14.07 23.99 5.12
#